data_AF-A0AAV5BD01-F1
#
_entry.id   AF-A0AAV5BD01-F1
#
_cell.length_a   1.000
_cell.length_b   1.000
_cell.length_c   1.000
_cell.angle_alpha   90.00
_cell.angle_beta   90.00
_cell.angle_gamma   90.00
#
_symmetry.space_group_name_H-M   'P 1'
#
loop_
_entity.id
_entity.type
_entity.pdbx_description
1 polymer ?
#
loop_
_entity_poly.entity_id
_entity_poly.type
_entity_poly.pdbx_seq_one_letter_code
_entity_poly.pdbx_strand_id
1 'polypeptide(L)' 'MKPVIGIAAQILKDTTDQFVGQEYIRLNEDYIRAVTKAGGIPLVLARI' A
#
# COMPACT_ATOMS: atom_id res chain seq x y z
N MET A 1 21.90 -5.79 6.67
CA MET A 1 20.60 -5.30 7.19
C MET A 1 19.81 -4.74 6.02
N LYS A 2 18.54 -5.12 5.84
CA LYS A 2 17.71 -4.61 4.73
C LYS A 2 16.96 -3.36 5.18
N PRO A 3 16.94 -2.25 4.41
CA PRO A 3 16.19 -1.06 4.77
C PRO A 3 14.68 -1.32 4.74
N VAL A 4 13.94 -0.76 5.70
CA VAL A 4 12.48 -0.74 5.69
C VAL A 4 12.02 0.57 5.05
N ILE A 5 11.16 0.47 4.03
CA ILE A 5 10.66 1.62 3.29
C ILE A 5 9.14 1.71 3.48
N GLY A 6 8.70 2.79 4.11
CA GLY A 6 7.28 3.12 4.25
C GLY A 6 6.70 3.57 2.91
N ILE A 7 5.56 2.99 2.54
CA ILE A 7 4.79 3.36 1.35
C ILE A 7 3.45 3.90 1.82
N ALA A 8 3.23 5.19 1.61
CA ALA A 8 1.97 5.84 1.91
C ALA A 8 0.87 5.33 1.00
N ALA A 9 -0.24 4.91 1.58
CA ALA A 9 -1.38 4.45 0.81
C ALA A 9 -2.64 5.25 1.15
N GLN A 10 -3.50 5.44 0.16
CA GLN A 10 -4.76 6.15 0.34
C GLN A 10 -5.84 5.17 0.82
N ILE A 11 -6.57 5.60 1.85
CA ILE A 11 -7.82 4.95 2.25
C ILE A 11 -8.89 5.41 1.26
N LEU A 12 -9.51 4.45 0.59
CA LEU A 12 -10.67 4.69 -0.26
C LEU A 12 -11.90 4.11 0.41
N LYS A 13 -13.02 4.80 0.21
CA LYS A 13 -14.35 4.36 0.63
C LYS A 13 -15.26 4.50 -0.59
N ASP A 14 -15.25 3.49 -1.44
CA ASP A 14 -16.08 3.47 -2.63
C ASP A 14 -17.40 2.74 -2.33
N THR A 15 -18.51 3.39 -2.68
CA THR A 15 -19.86 2.85 -2.54
C THR A 15 -20.29 1.99 -3.74
N THR A 16 -19.48 1.93 -4.79
CA THR A 16 -19.74 1.22 -6.05
C THR A 16 -18.75 0.10 -6.35
N ASP A 17 -17.71 -0.05 -5.52
CA ASP A 17 -16.67 -1.06 -5.69
C ASP A 17 -17.03 -2.37 -4.96
N GLN A 18 -16.26 -3.43 -5.21
CA GLN A 18 -16.46 -4.80 -4.68
C GLN A 18 -16.44 -4.90 -3.15
N PHE A 19 -16.04 -3.81 -2.47
CA PHE A 19 -15.90 -3.69 -1.02
C PHE A 19 -16.93 -2.73 -0.40
N VAL A 20 -18.14 -2.62 -0.98
CA VAL A 20 -19.20 -1.73 -0.47
C VAL A 20 -19.36 -1.87 1.04
N GLY A 21 -19.20 -0.75 1.75
CA GLY A 21 -19.34 -0.68 3.21
C GLY A 21 -18.07 -1.01 4.00
N GLN A 22 -16.98 -1.43 3.35
CA GLN A 22 -15.69 -1.65 3.96
C GLN A 22 -14.69 -0.55 3.58
N GLU A 23 -13.85 -0.16 4.53
CA GLU A 23 -12.68 0.66 4.23
C GLU A 23 -11.58 -0.24 3.69
N TYR A 24 -11.02 0.15 2.55
CA TYR A 24 -9.88 -0.55 1.97
C TYR A 24 -8.83 0.46 1.52
N ILE A 25 -7.61 -0.04 1.44
CA ILE A 25 -6.44 0.75 1.05
C ILE A 25 -6.11 0.34 -0.38
N ARG A 26 -5.96 1.33 -1.27
CA ARG A 26 -5.48 1.08 -2.62
C ARG A 26 -4.04 1.53 -2.73
N LEU A 27 -3.20 0.62 -3.18
CA LEU A 27 -1.80 0.86 -3.47
C LEU A 27 -1.45 0.20 -4.80
N ASN A 28 -0.68 0.89 -5.65
CA ASN A 28 -0.15 0.27 -6.84
C ASN A 28 0.95 -0.74 -6.46
N GLU A 29 0.84 -1.97 -6.95
CA GLU A 29 1.81 -3.05 -6.75
C GLU A 29 3.23 -2.66 -7.22
N ASP A 30 3.34 -1.76 -8.20
CA ASP A 30 4.62 -1.27 -8.73
C ASP A 30 5.53 -0.71 -7.62
N TYR A 31 4.98 -0.03 -6.62
CA TYR A 31 5.77 0.48 -5.49
C TYR A 31 6.35 -0.64 -4.62
N ILE A 32 5.55 -1.67 -4.33
CA ILE A 32 6.00 -2.85 -3.59
C ILE A 32 7.10 -3.58 -4.39
N ARG A 33 6.88 -3.76 -5.69
CA ARG A 33 7.84 -4.42 -6.59
C ARG A 33 9.15 -3.64 -6.68
N ALA A 34 9.10 -2.31 -6.76
CA ALA A 34 10.29 -1.47 -6.82
C ALA A 34 11.16 -1.60 -5.56
N VAL A 35 10.55 -1.50 -4.38
CA VAL A 35 11.27 -1.66 -3.09
C VAL A 35 11.87 -3.06 -2.95
N THR A 36 11.09 -4.09 -3.30
CA THR A 36 11.53 -5.48 -3.21
C THR A 36 12.69 -5.77 -4.17
N LYS A 37 12.62 -5.28 -5.42
CA LYS A 37 13.70 -5.42 -6.42
C LYS A 37 14.98 -4.73 -5.99
N ALA A 38 14.89 -3.62 -5.25
CA ALA A 38 16.03 -2.92 -4.68
C ALA A 38 16.61 -3.59 -3.41
N GLY A 39 16.01 -4.69 -2.94
CA GLY A 39 16.46 -5.42 -1.75
C GLY A 39 15.95 -4.85 -0.43
N GLY A 40 15.01 -3.90 -0.46
CA GLY A 40 14.34 -3.35 0.71
C GLY A 40 13.15 -4.21 1.19
N ILE A 41 12.59 -3.83 2.34
CA ILE A 41 11.37 -4.39 2.91
C ILE A 41 10.27 -3.31 2.80
N PRO A 42 9.24 -3.50 1.95
CA PRO A 42 8.14 -2.56 1.85
C PRO A 42 7.20 -2.66 3.07
N LEU A 43 6.78 -1.51 3.61
CA LEU A 43 5.80 -1.40 4.68
C LEU A 43 4.67 -0.46 4.25
N VAL A 44 3.45 -0.97 4.11
CA VAL A 44 2.30 -0.13 3.74
C VAL A 44 1.81 0.66 4.95
N LEU A 45 1.72 1.98 4.80
CA LEU A 45 1.25 2.91 5.81
C LEU A 45 -0.16 3.36 5.45
N ALA A 46 -1.13 2.91 6.24
CA ALA A 46 -2.55 3.12 6.01
C ALA A 46 -3.06 4.52 6.41
N ARG A 47 -2.43 5.13 7.41
CA ARG A 47 -2.94 6.33 8.09
C ARG A 47 -1.75 7.15 8.56
N ILE A 48 -1.42 8.16 7.77
CA ILE A 48 -0.33 9.12 7.99
C ILE A 48 -0.82 10.50 7.60
#